data_AF-A0A7J2JQM2-F1
#
_entry.id   AF-A0A7J2JQM2-F1
#
_cell.length_a   1.000
_cell.length_b   1.000
_cell.length_c   1.000
_cell.angle_alpha   90.00
_cell.angle_beta   90.00
_cell.angle_gamma   90.00
#
_symmetry.space_group_name_H-M   'P 1'
#
loop_
_entity.id
_entity.type
_entity.pdbx_description
1 polymer ?
#
loop_
_entity_poly.entity_id
_entity_poly.type
_entity_poly.pdbx_seq_one_letter_code
_entity_poly.pdbx_strand_id
1 'polypeptide(L)'
;MSGNVEGREPLIAVIRIRGRVDVRPEIRRTMEMLHVKRKFWATVVPATKSYLGMLRVVKDYTTYGEIDEDTLAELLRRRGELRNGGRVTDEWLRENTEFDGVKDLAASLISGKVRLHKLGWLRPYFRLHPPSGGFKRTTKRGYRDGGELGYRGRDINQLLRRMM
;
A
#
# COMPACT_ATOMS: atom_id res chain seq x y z
N MET A 1 -6.11 -19.75 -20.70
CA MET A 1 -6.96 -18.64 -21.17
C MET A 1 -7.34 -17.88 -19.91
N SER A 2 -7.01 -16.60 -19.72
CA SER A 2 -7.16 -15.49 -20.65
C SER A 2 -6.31 -14.30 -20.20
N GLY A 3 -5.81 -13.52 -21.17
CA GLY A 3 -5.46 -12.11 -20.98
C GLY A 3 -4.01 -11.82 -20.65
N ASN A 4 -3.15 -11.87 -21.67
CA ASN A 4 -2.01 -10.94 -21.72
C ASN A 4 -2.60 -9.52 -21.75
N VAL A 5 -2.39 -8.77 -20.66
CA VAL A 5 -2.52 -7.31 -20.67
C VAL A 5 -1.09 -6.78 -20.63
N GLU A 6 -0.75 -6.04 -21.66
CA GLU A 6 0.56 -5.48 -21.98
C GLU A 6 1.39 -5.02 -20.76
N GLY A 7 2.57 -5.63 -20.57
CA GLY A 7 3.81 -5.01 -20.12
C GLY A 7 3.88 -4.20 -18.82
N ARG A 8 2.80 -4.02 -18.05
CA ARG A 8 2.76 -3.17 -16.86
C ARG A 8 2.64 -4.02 -15.60
N GLU A 9 3.66 -3.93 -14.74
CA GLU A 9 3.62 -4.55 -13.42
C GLU A 9 2.54 -3.87 -12.57
N PRO A 10 1.56 -4.61 -12.02
CA PRO A 10 0.53 -4.01 -11.19
C PRO A 10 1.13 -3.40 -9.92
N LEU A 11 0.50 -2.32 -9.45
CA LEU A 11 0.85 -1.71 -8.18
C LEU A 11 0.13 -2.42 -7.03
N ILE A 12 0.90 -2.87 -6.05
CA ILE A 12 0.41 -3.64 -4.91
C ILE A 12 0.34 -2.75 -3.69
N ALA A 13 -0.85 -2.59 -3.11
CA ALA A 13 -1.00 -2.03 -1.77
C ALA A 13 -0.68 -3.10 -0.73
N VAL A 14 0.06 -2.70 0.30
CA VAL A 14 0.50 -3.57 1.39
C VAL A 14 0.11 -2.93 2.70
N ILE A 15 -0.62 -3.63 3.55
CA ILE A 15 -1.06 -3.14 4.86
C ILE A 15 -0.56 -4.08 5.95
N ARG A 16 0.08 -3.55 6.98
CA ARG A 16 0.44 -4.35 8.16
C ARG A 16 -0.76 -4.53 9.09
N ILE A 17 -1.16 -5.78 9.30
CA ILE A 17 -2.31 -6.14 10.15
C ILE A 17 -1.88 -6.59 11.54
N ARG A 18 -0.76 -7.32 11.64
CA ARG A 18 -0.27 -7.86 12.92
C ARG A 18 0.72 -6.92 13.63
N GLY A 19 0.80 -7.10 14.95
CA GLY A 19 1.67 -6.31 15.85
C GLY A 19 3.17 -6.55 15.64
N ARG A 20 4.00 -5.97 16.51
CA ARG A 20 5.47 -5.99 16.44
C ARG A 20 6.13 -6.95 17.42
N VAL A 21 5.36 -7.55 18.32
CA VAL A 21 5.85 -8.50 19.32
C VAL A 21 6.10 -9.85 18.66
N ASP A 22 7.19 -10.51 19.07
CA ASP A 22 7.57 -11.86 18.62
C ASP A 22 7.62 -12.01 17.09
N VAL A 23 8.22 -11.03 16.43
CA VAL A 23 8.44 -11.05 14.97
C VAL A 23 9.86 -11.46 14.70
N ARG A 24 10.04 -12.53 13.90
CA ARG A 24 11.35 -12.98 13.44
C ARG A 24 12.17 -11.82 12.84
N PRO A 25 13.49 -11.73 13.12
CA PRO A 25 14.32 -10.62 12.64
C PRO A 25 14.25 -10.38 11.13
N GLU A 26 14.21 -11.44 10.32
CA GLU A 26 14.09 -11.38 8.87
C GLU A 26 12.78 -10.70 8.41
N ILE A 27 11.65 -11.08 9.01
CA ILE A 27 10.33 -10.51 8.71
C ILE A 27 10.31 -9.03 9.12
N ARG A 28 10.85 -8.70 10.29
CA ARG A 28 10.98 -7.32 10.78
C ARG A 28 11.78 -6.46 9.80
N ARG A 29 12.96 -6.93 9.38
CA ARG A 29 13.81 -6.22 8.41
C ARG A 29 13.08 -6.01 7.08
N THR A 30 12.35 -7.02 6.61
CA THR A 30 11.57 -6.93 5.37
C THR A 30 10.45 -5.89 5.46
N MET A 31 9.74 -5.83 6.59
CA MET A 31 8.75 -4.78 6.83
C MET A 31 9.34 -3.38 6.91
N GLU A 32 10.56 -3.23 7.42
CA GLU A 32 11.28 -1.95 7.45
C GLU A 32 11.66 -1.48 6.04
N MET A 33 12.12 -2.40 5.19
CA MET A 33 12.39 -2.14 3.77
C MET A 33 11.12 -1.78 2.99
N LEU A 34 9.97 -2.37 3.34
CA LEU A 34 8.66 -2.02 2.79
C LEU A 34 8.02 -0.79 3.46
N HIS A 35 8.70 -0.14 4.41
CA HIS A 35 8.17 1.01 5.16
C HIS A 35 6.88 0.76 6.00
N VAL A 36 6.47 -0.49 6.22
CA VAL A 36 5.28 -0.86 7.03
C VAL A 36 5.64 -1.28 8.46
N LYS A 37 6.28 -0.37 9.19
CA LYS A 37 6.88 -0.64 10.51
C LYS A 37 5.88 -0.80 11.66
N ARG A 38 4.69 -0.22 11.56
CA ARG A 38 3.67 -0.23 12.61
C ARG A 38 2.36 -0.81 12.11
N LYS A 39 1.50 -1.22 13.04
CA LYS A 39 0.16 -1.75 12.73
C LYS A 39 -0.64 -0.68 11.97
N PHE A 40 -1.38 -1.11 10.96
CA PHE A 40 -2.17 -0.25 10.05
C PHE A 40 -1.36 0.81 9.31
N TRP A 41 -0.05 0.60 9.17
CA TRP A 41 0.69 1.31 8.15
C TRP A 41 0.53 0.59 6.83
N ALA A 42 0.35 1.37 5.78
CA ALA A 42 0.28 0.88 4.42
C ALA A 42 1.37 1.49 3.54
N THR A 43 1.72 0.81 2.46
CA THR A 43 2.56 1.35 1.38
C THR A 43 2.05 0.82 0.04
N VAL A 44 2.60 1.31 -1.06
CA VAL A 44 2.41 0.74 -2.39
C VAL A 44 3.76 0.40 -3.03
N VAL A 45 3.84 -0.76 -3.67
CA VAL A 45 5.06 -1.26 -4.33
C VAL A 45 4.72 -1.90 -5.68
N PRO A 46 5.58 -1.78 -6.71
CA PRO A 46 5.36 -2.47 -7.98
C PRO A 46 5.54 -3.98 -7.81
N ALA A 47 4.81 -4.78 -8.59
CA ALA A 47 4.87 -6.24 -8.57
C ALA A 47 6.13 -6.84 -9.24
N THR A 48 7.31 -6.27 -8.99
CA THR A 48 8.59 -6.86 -9.45
C THR A 48 8.87 -8.18 -8.74
N LYS A 49 9.69 -9.04 -9.34
CA LYS A 49 10.13 -10.31 -8.70
C LYS A 49 10.68 -10.11 -7.29
N SER A 50 11.43 -9.03 -7.06
CA SER A 50 12.01 -8.70 -5.75
C SER A 50 10.93 -8.35 -4.72
N TYR A 51 10.02 -7.43 -5.05
CA TYR A 51 8.93 -7.08 -4.16
C TYR A 51 8.00 -8.26 -3.88
N LEU A 52 7.68 -9.07 -4.90
CA LEU A 52 6.88 -10.28 -4.71
C LEU A 52 7.56 -11.27 -3.74
N GLY A 53 8.89 -11.40 -3.80
CA GLY A 53 9.67 -12.15 -2.81
C GLY A 53 9.50 -11.60 -1.40
N MET A 54 9.65 -10.29 -1.23
CA MET A 54 9.45 -9.62 0.07
C MET A 54 8.03 -9.82 0.62
N LEU A 55 7.00 -9.73 -0.24
CA LEU A 55 5.60 -9.94 0.15
C LEU A 55 5.33 -11.37 0.62
N ARG A 56 5.99 -12.37 0.02
CA ARG A 56 5.91 -13.76 0.49
C ARG A 56 6.50 -13.93 1.89
N VAL A 57 7.61 -13.25 2.20
CA VAL A 57 8.24 -13.27 3.53
C VAL A 57 7.32 -12.66 4.60
N VAL A 58 6.61 -11.58 4.28
CA VAL A 58 5.76 -10.87 5.26
C VAL A 58 4.27 -11.26 5.21
N LYS A 59 3.91 -12.30 4.47
CA LYS A 59 2.50 -12.66 4.19
C LYS A 59 1.67 -12.93 5.44
N ASP A 60 2.27 -13.50 6.49
CA ASP A 60 1.56 -13.90 7.71
C ASP A 60 1.36 -12.74 8.72
N TYR A 61 1.75 -11.53 8.32
CA TYR A 61 1.63 -10.32 9.14
C TYR A 61 0.97 -9.16 8.39
N THR A 62 0.93 -9.24 7.08
CA THR A 62 0.41 -8.21 6.19
C THR A 62 -0.77 -8.75 5.40
N THR A 63 -1.54 -7.85 4.82
CA THR A 63 -2.42 -8.19 3.71
C THR A 63 -2.10 -7.28 2.54
N TYR A 64 -2.23 -7.80 1.32
CA TYR A 64 -1.83 -7.08 0.13
C TYR A 64 -2.64 -7.50 -1.10
N GLY A 65 -2.68 -6.62 -2.09
CA GLY A 65 -3.42 -6.85 -3.34
C GLY A 65 -3.27 -5.69 -4.32
N GLU A 66 -3.81 -5.83 -5.52
CA GLU A 66 -3.76 -4.80 -6.55
C GLU A 66 -4.65 -3.62 -6.17
N ILE A 67 -4.04 -2.44 -6.06
CA ILE A 67 -4.77 -1.19 -5.83
C ILE A 67 -5.20 -0.58 -7.16
N ASP A 68 -6.43 -0.08 -7.22
CA ASP A 68 -6.92 0.70 -8.36
C ASP A 68 -6.58 2.20 -8.22
N GLU A 69 -6.63 2.90 -9.36
CA GLU A 69 -6.25 4.32 -9.42
C GLU A 69 -7.14 5.20 -8.53
N ASP A 70 -8.45 4.94 -8.49
CA ASP A 70 -9.41 5.70 -7.69
C ASP A 70 -9.13 5.57 -6.19
N THR A 71 -8.88 4.34 -5.74
CA THR A 71 -8.55 4.06 -4.34
C THR A 71 -7.19 4.64 -3.97
N LEU A 72 -6.21 4.61 -4.89
CA LEU A 72 -4.91 5.24 -4.67
C LEU A 72 -5.03 6.77 -4.58
N ALA A 73 -5.81 7.40 -5.45
CA ALA A 73 -6.04 8.84 -5.43
C ALA A 73 -6.72 9.26 -4.12
N GLU A 74 -7.73 8.51 -3.66
CA GLU A 74 -8.37 8.74 -2.37
C GLU A 74 -7.39 8.56 -1.19
N LEU A 75 -6.53 7.54 -1.25
CA LEU A 75 -5.50 7.28 -0.25
C LEU A 75 -4.48 8.41 -0.15
N LEU A 76 -4.01 8.92 -1.29
CA LEU A 76 -3.10 10.07 -1.35
C LEU A 76 -3.74 11.32 -0.78
N ARG A 77 -4.99 11.65 -1.14
CA ARG A 77 -5.70 12.83 -0.61
C ARG A 77 -5.93 12.74 0.91
N ARG A 78 -6.43 11.59 1.38
CA ARG A 78 -6.83 11.44 2.79
C ARG A 78 -5.68 11.13 3.73
N ARG A 79 -4.62 10.50 3.24
CA ARG A 79 -3.56 9.91 4.09
C ARG A 79 -2.14 10.21 3.60
N GLY A 80 -1.97 10.86 2.46
CA GLY A 80 -0.67 11.32 1.96
C GLY A 80 -0.11 12.45 2.82
N GLU A 81 0.96 12.17 3.54
CA GLU A 81 1.63 13.11 4.44
C GLU A 81 2.98 13.54 3.84
N LEU A 82 3.21 14.85 3.75
CA LEU A 82 4.50 15.39 3.36
C LEU A 82 5.55 15.14 4.45
N ARG A 83 6.83 15.10 4.06
CA ARG A 83 7.92 14.88 5.01
C ARG A 83 8.15 16.06 5.95
N ASN A 84 7.98 17.27 5.44
CA ASN A 84 8.05 18.53 6.18
C ASN A 84 6.76 18.85 6.96
N GLY A 85 5.78 17.95 6.97
CA GLY A 85 4.49 18.16 7.63
C GLY A 85 3.43 18.69 6.68
N GLY A 86 2.16 18.52 7.06
CA GLY A 86 1.03 18.79 6.17
C GLY A 86 0.66 17.59 5.29
N ARG A 87 -0.27 17.85 4.37
CA ARG A 87 -0.90 16.83 3.51
C ARG A 87 -0.63 17.16 2.05
N VAL A 88 -0.67 16.13 1.20
CA VAL A 88 -0.66 16.32 -0.24
C VAL A 88 -2.02 16.88 -0.67
N THR A 89 -2.00 18.01 -1.39
CA THR A 89 -3.18 18.60 -2.04
C THR A 89 -2.87 18.86 -3.51
N ASP A 90 -3.91 19.13 -4.31
CA ASP A 90 -3.75 19.43 -5.73
C ASP A 90 -3.00 20.76 -5.94
N GLU A 91 -3.16 21.72 -5.04
CA GLU A 91 -2.44 23.01 -5.02
C GLU A 91 -0.96 22.79 -4.74
N TRP A 92 -0.65 22.05 -3.67
CA TRP A 92 0.74 21.81 -3.28
C TRP A 92 1.51 21.08 -4.40
N LEU A 93 0.88 20.10 -5.06
CA LEU A 93 1.49 19.37 -6.16
C LEU A 93 1.82 20.28 -7.35
N ARG A 94 0.89 21.15 -7.76
CA ARG A 94 1.09 22.07 -8.89
C ARG A 94 2.21 23.09 -8.64
N GLU A 95 2.36 23.54 -7.39
CA GLU A 95 3.37 24.54 -7.03
C GLU A 95 4.77 23.94 -6.81
N ASN A 96 4.85 22.66 -6.41
CA ASN A 96 6.10 22.06 -5.91
C ASN A 96 6.61 20.87 -6.73
N THR A 97 5.83 20.38 -7.71
CA THR A 97 6.13 19.16 -8.46
C THR A 97 5.70 19.27 -9.92
N GLU A 98 6.01 18.24 -10.71
CA GLU A 98 5.57 18.11 -12.11
C GLU A 98 4.12 17.63 -12.28
N PHE A 99 3.40 17.33 -11.19
CA PHE A 99 2.06 16.77 -11.23
C PHE A 99 0.98 17.85 -11.16
N ASP A 100 -0.02 17.76 -12.03
CA ASP A 100 -1.16 18.70 -12.06
C ASP A 100 -2.15 18.49 -10.90
N GLY A 101 -2.02 17.38 -10.17
CA GLY A 101 -2.82 17.07 -8.99
C GLY A 101 -2.70 15.62 -8.56
N VAL A 102 -3.46 15.23 -7.54
CA VAL A 102 -3.35 13.90 -6.92
C VAL A 102 -3.76 12.78 -7.88
N LYS A 103 -4.72 13.03 -8.79
CA LYS A 103 -5.09 12.04 -9.81
C LYS A 103 -3.94 11.72 -10.76
N ASP A 104 -3.22 12.74 -11.23
CA ASP A 104 -2.08 12.56 -12.11
C ASP A 104 -0.91 11.84 -11.39
N LEU A 105 -0.64 12.20 -10.14
CA LEU A 105 0.29 11.46 -9.29
C LEU A 105 -0.11 9.98 -9.14
N ALA A 106 -1.40 9.69 -8.91
CA ALA A 106 -1.90 8.34 -8.79
C ALA A 106 -1.72 7.54 -10.10
N ALA A 107 -2.09 8.12 -11.24
CA ALA A 107 -1.89 7.52 -12.56
C ALA A 107 -0.40 7.26 -12.86
N SER A 108 0.47 8.19 -12.48
CA SER A 108 1.93 8.06 -12.63
C SER A 108 2.53 6.96 -11.73
N LEU A 109 1.97 6.75 -10.53
CA LEU A 109 2.34 5.62 -9.67
C LEU A 109 1.82 4.28 -10.21
N ILE A 110 0.57 4.21 -10.68
CA ILE A 110 -0.04 3.01 -11.26
C ILE A 110 0.68 2.58 -12.53
N SER A 111 1.03 3.53 -13.39
CA SER A 111 1.79 3.26 -14.61
C SER A 111 3.27 2.91 -14.36
N GLY A 112 3.75 3.07 -13.12
CA GLY A 112 5.13 2.76 -12.73
C GLY A 112 6.17 3.79 -13.16
N LYS A 113 5.75 4.94 -13.70
CA LYS A 113 6.65 6.06 -14.07
C LYS A 113 7.40 6.57 -12.84
N VAL A 114 6.71 6.65 -11.71
CA VAL A 114 7.29 7.07 -10.43
C VAL A 114 7.09 6.00 -9.36
N ARG A 115 7.93 6.05 -8.33
CA ARG A 115 7.88 5.11 -7.20
C ARG A 115 7.70 5.88 -5.91
N LEU A 116 6.73 5.47 -5.08
CA LEU A 116 6.39 6.16 -3.83
C LEU A 116 7.62 6.41 -2.94
N HIS A 117 8.49 5.41 -2.77
CA HIS A 117 9.69 5.53 -1.93
C HIS A 117 10.77 6.47 -2.48
N LYS A 118 10.69 6.83 -3.77
CA LYS A 118 11.62 7.78 -4.42
C LYS A 118 11.14 9.22 -4.33
N LEU A 119 9.87 9.46 -4.00
CA LEU A 119 9.34 10.80 -3.76
C LEU A 119 9.90 11.33 -2.43
N GLY A 120 10.97 12.13 -2.51
CA GLY A 120 11.68 12.65 -1.34
C GLY A 120 10.84 13.56 -0.45
N TRP A 121 9.82 14.20 -1.02
CA TRP A 121 8.90 15.10 -0.33
C TRP A 121 7.70 14.38 0.32
N LEU A 122 7.38 13.15 -0.11
CA LEU A 122 6.27 12.34 0.42
C LEU A 122 6.78 11.32 1.45
N ARG A 123 5.98 11.01 2.47
CA ARG A 123 6.25 9.84 3.32
C ARG A 123 6.02 8.56 2.50
N PRO A 124 6.91 7.56 2.56
CA PRO A 124 6.79 6.33 1.77
C PRO A 124 5.76 5.34 2.33
N TYR A 125 4.87 5.81 3.20
CA TYR A 125 3.85 5.02 3.88
C TYR A 125 2.64 5.90 4.23
N PHE A 126 1.50 5.26 4.42
CA PHE A 126 0.24 5.86 4.84
C PHE A 126 -0.13 5.34 6.23
N ARG A 127 -0.55 6.24 7.11
CA ARG A 127 -1.06 5.87 8.44
C ARG A 127 -2.57 5.71 8.36
N LEU A 128 -3.05 4.48 8.47
CA LEU A 128 -4.47 4.17 8.38
C LEU A 128 -5.10 4.00 9.78
N HIS A 129 -6.42 4.15 9.83
CA HIS A 129 -7.21 3.73 10.98
C HIS A 129 -7.48 2.22 10.92
N PRO A 130 -7.87 1.60 12.05
CA PRO A 130 -8.53 0.30 12.00
C PRO A 130 -9.76 0.35 11.06
N PRO A 131 -10.12 -0.76 10.39
CA PRO A 131 -11.26 -0.75 9.50
C PRO A 131 -12.56 -0.48 10.25
N SER A 132 -13.40 0.42 9.73
CA SER A 132 -14.75 0.68 10.23
C SER A 132 -15.56 -0.62 10.27
N GLY A 133 -16.09 -0.98 11.45
CA GLY A 133 -16.77 -2.26 11.70
C GLY A 133 -15.84 -3.46 11.92
N GLY A 134 -14.53 -3.24 12.07
CA GLY A 134 -13.55 -4.28 12.38
C GLY A 134 -13.18 -5.18 11.19
N PHE A 135 -12.35 -6.20 11.44
CA PHE A 135 -12.05 -7.21 10.42
C PHE A 135 -13.21 -8.19 10.29
N LYS A 136 -13.54 -8.59 9.06
CA LYS A 136 -14.65 -9.53 8.80
C LYS A 136 -14.25 -10.96 9.15
N ARG A 137 -12.95 -11.26 9.06
CA ARG A 137 -12.38 -12.59 9.29
C ARG A 137 -11.24 -12.52 10.31
N THR A 138 -10.76 -13.69 10.72
CA THR A 138 -9.64 -13.79 11.65
C THR A 138 -8.34 -13.21 11.06
N THR A 139 -7.63 -12.43 11.87
CA THR A 139 -6.31 -11.87 11.51
C THR A 139 -5.14 -12.83 11.81
N LYS A 140 -5.45 -14.11 12.04
CA LYS A 140 -4.48 -15.18 12.29
C LYS A 140 -4.28 -16.15 11.13
N ARG A 141 -5.18 -16.15 10.13
CA ARG A 141 -5.14 -17.06 8.97
C ARG A 141 -4.99 -16.30 7.66
N GLY A 142 -4.55 -17.00 6.61
CA GLY A 142 -4.49 -16.48 5.25
C GLY A 142 -5.87 -16.18 4.66
N TYR A 143 -5.93 -15.28 3.68
CA TYR A 143 -7.17 -14.82 3.06
C TYR A 143 -7.92 -15.96 2.37
N ARG A 144 -7.19 -16.84 1.67
CA ARG A 144 -7.73 -18.04 1.02
C ARG A 144 -8.31 -19.06 2.01
N ASP A 145 -7.82 -19.06 3.24
CA ASP A 145 -8.28 -19.96 4.32
C ASP A 145 -9.34 -19.30 5.21
N GLY A 146 -10.04 -18.28 4.70
CA GLY A 146 -11.05 -17.55 5.46
C GLY A 146 -10.48 -16.70 6.59
N GLY A 147 -9.28 -16.14 6.41
CA GLY A 147 -8.68 -15.11 7.26
C GLY A 147 -8.51 -13.75 6.55
N GLU A 148 -7.62 -12.91 7.08
CA GLU A 148 -7.33 -11.58 6.54
C GLU A 148 -5.87 -11.42 6.05
N LEU A 149 -5.00 -12.41 6.24
CA LEU A 149 -3.57 -12.29 5.94
C LEU A 149 -3.21 -12.67 4.50
N GLY A 150 -2.10 -12.16 4.00
CA GLY A 150 -1.58 -12.47 2.67
C GLY A 150 -2.35 -11.80 1.53
N TYR A 151 -2.20 -12.40 0.34
CA TYR A 151 -2.75 -11.88 -0.91
C TYR A 151 -4.28 -12.00 -0.96
N ARG A 152 -4.94 -10.88 -1.25
CA ARG A 152 -6.42 -10.79 -1.39
C ARG A 152 -6.91 -10.23 -2.72
N GLY A 153 -6.02 -10.04 -3.68
CA GLY A 153 -6.39 -9.45 -4.97
C GLY A 153 -6.99 -8.05 -4.84
N ARG A 154 -7.95 -7.73 -5.71
CA ARG A 154 -8.65 -6.43 -5.74
C ARG A 154 -9.52 -6.14 -4.50
N ASP A 155 -9.80 -7.13 -3.65
CA ASP A 155 -10.56 -6.93 -2.41
C ASP A 155 -9.82 -6.02 -1.41
N ILE A 156 -8.53 -5.74 -1.65
CA ILE A 156 -7.76 -4.76 -0.90
C ILE A 156 -8.37 -3.35 -0.98
N ASN A 157 -9.00 -2.99 -2.10
CA ASN A 157 -9.57 -1.68 -2.30
C ASN A 157 -10.76 -1.44 -1.35
N GLN A 158 -11.61 -2.45 -1.16
CA GLN A 158 -12.69 -2.38 -0.16
C GLN A 158 -12.14 -2.23 1.27
N LEU A 159 -11.05 -2.94 1.61
CA LEU A 159 -10.45 -2.82 2.93
C LEU A 159 -9.86 -1.41 3.14
N LEU A 160 -9.11 -0.88 2.17
CA LEU A 160 -8.51 0.45 2.25
C LEU A 160 -9.58 1.52 2.47
N ARG A 161 -10.69 1.49 1.71
CA ARG A 161 -11.79 2.46 1.88
C ARG A 161 -12.42 2.46 3.27
N ARG A 162 -12.37 1.33 3.98
CA ARG A 162 -12.83 1.24 5.38
C ARG A 162 -11.79 1.70 6.40
N MET A 163 -10.53 1.83 6.02
CA MET A 163 -9.39 2.19 6.88
C MET A 163 -8.90 3.64 6.68
N MET A 164 -9.34 4.28 5.59
CA MET A 164 -9.08 5.68 5.25
C MET A 164 -10.06 6.64 5.87
#